data_AF-A0A8S2IMC7-F1
#
_entry.id   AF-A0A8S2IMC7-F1
#
_cell.length_a   1.000
_cell.length_b   1.000
_cell.length_c   1.000
_cell.angle_alpha   90.00
_cell.angle_beta   90.00
_cell.angle_gamma   90.00
#
_symmetry.space_group_name_H-M   'P 1'
#
loop_
_entity.id
_entity.type
_entity.pdbx_description
1 polymer ?
#
loop_
_entity_poly.entity_id
_entity_poly.type
_entity_poly.pdbx_seq_one_letter_code
_entity_poly.pdbx_strand_id
1 'polypeptide(L)'
;TVEIDPLDAREIQVLETAEDIQARRDQVLTHFQNFKDAAKYRREKLEDSREYQYFKRDADELEIWINEKLQICSQDGKALDEFGRQLLDNQHYSSDLIREKLDLLSKSRVLLLDKISEKRRMLQNTSNYFTFERDCDELKLWAKEKLKMALTKDYMDTLNINLKCGDLIGVQNLCRKHQALGSEIQNHEGRIRKVCNEGEDMINQGHFAAPETKKHIVNLQFK
;
A
#
# COMPACT_ATOMS: atom_id res chain seq x y z
N THR A 1 14.48 -12.42 5.78
CA THR A 1 15.88 -12.82 6.02
C THR A 1 16.57 -12.78 4.68
N VAL A 2 17.48 -11.84 4.45
CA VAL A 2 18.25 -11.81 3.21
C VAL A 2 19.17 -13.02 3.28
N GLU A 3 18.94 -14.02 2.43
CA GLU A 3 19.90 -15.11 2.24
C GLU A 3 21.20 -14.47 1.76
N ILE A 4 22.18 -14.43 2.66
CA ILE A 4 23.55 -14.12 2.30
C ILE A 4 24.03 -15.38 1.58
N ASP A 5 24.04 -15.33 0.26
CA ASP A 5 24.63 -16.36 -0.59
C ASP A 5 26.03 -16.65 -0.03
N PRO A 6 26.39 -17.91 0.28
CA PRO A 6 27.72 -18.23 0.79
C PRO A 6 28.70 -17.69 -0.25
N LEU A 7 29.70 -16.93 0.19
CA LEU A 7 30.81 -16.50 -0.65
C LEU A 7 31.39 -17.73 -1.34
N ASP A 8 30.92 -17.97 -2.56
CA ASP A 8 31.39 -19.01 -3.46
C ASP A 8 32.87 -18.70 -3.64
N ALA A 9 33.71 -19.51 -3.00
CA ALA A 9 35.16 -19.45 -3.13
C ALA A 9 35.52 -19.92 -4.54
N ARG A 10 35.08 -19.15 -5.54
CA ARG A 10 35.43 -19.35 -6.93
C ARG A 10 36.93 -19.16 -7.00
N GLU A 11 37.60 -20.22 -7.47
CA GLU A 11 39.02 -20.27 -7.77
C GLU A 11 39.53 -18.89 -8.22
N ILE A 12 40.54 -18.36 -7.53
CA ILE A 12 41.19 -17.11 -7.93
C ILE A 12 41.84 -17.39 -9.28
N GLN A 13 41.16 -17.01 -10.36
CA GLN A 13 41.64 -17.17 -11.72
C GLN A 13 42.96 -16.40 -11.86
N VAL A 14 44.03 -17.11 -12.23
CA VAL A 14 45.34 -16.50 -12.50
C VAL A 14 45.17 -15.59 -13.71
N LEU A 15 45.40 -14.29 -13.54
CA LEU A 15 45.28 -13.29 -14.60
C LEU A 15 46.58 -13.31 -15.40
N GLU A 16 46.59 -13.94 -16.57
CA GLU A 16 47.82 -14.15 -17.36
C GLU A 16 48.01 -13.06 -18.43
N THR A 17 46.92 -12.40 -18.85
CA THR A 17 46.95 -11.38 -19.90
C THR A 17 46.45 -10.01 -19.42
N ALA A 18 46.79 -8.96 -20.16
CA ALA A 18 46.26 -7.61 -19.91
C ALA A 18 44.72 -7.56 -20.06
N GLU A 19 44.15 -8.41 -20.91
CA GLU A 19 42.71 -8.54 -21.12
C GLU A 19 42.03 -9.15 -19.89
N ASP A 20 42.63 -10.16 -19.25
CA ASP A 20 42.09 -10.75 -18.00
C ASP A 20 42.06 -9.73 -16.86
N ILE A 21 43.12 -8.94 -16.73
CA ILE A 21 43.20 -7.87 -15.73
C ILE A 21 42.13 -6.81 -16.00
N GLN A 22 41.92 -6.43 -17.26
CA GLN A 22 40.91 -5.45 -17.65
C GLN A 22 39.49 -5.99 -17.41
N ALA A 23 39.21 -7.25 -17.76
CA ALA A 23 37.94 -7.89 -17.48
C ALA A 23 37.65 -7.97 -15.97
N ARG A 24 38.65 -8.31 -15.16
CA ARG A 24 38.51 -8.35 -13.70
C ARG A 24 38.24 -6.96 -13.12
N ARG A 25 38.93 -5.94 -13.62
CA ARG A 25 38.67 -4.53 -13.27
C ARG A 25 37.23 -4.14 -13.60
N ASP A 26 36.75 -4.45 -14.81
CA ASP A 26 35.40 -4.09 -15.24
C ASP A 26 34.33 -4.81 -14.43
N GLN A 27 34.55 -6.08 -14.05
CA GLN A 27 33.69 -6.79 -13.10
C GLN A 27 33.63 -6.09 -11.74
N VAL A 28 34.78 -5.72 -11.17
CA VAL A 28 34.83 -5.05 -9.85
C VAL A 28 34.13 -3.70 -9.91
N LEU A 29 34.37 -2.91 -10.97
CA LEU A 29 33.70 -1.62 -11.17
C LEU A 29 32.19 -1.79 -11.31
N THR A 30 31.74 -2.80 -12.06
CA THR A 30 30.31 -3.14 -12.21
C THR A 30 29.69 -3.54 -10.88
N HIS A 31 30.36 -4.40 -10.09
CA HIS A 31 29.87 -4.81 -8.78
C HIS A 31 29.78 -3.64 -7.81
N PHE A 32 30.78 -2.77 -7.81
CA PHE A 32 30.76 -1.57 -6.99
C PHE A 32 29.65 -0.60 -7.41
N GLN A 33 29.39 -0.45 -8.71
CA GLN A 33 28.28 0.35 -9.22
C GLN A 33 26.93 -0.24 -8.76
N ASN A 34 26.71 -1.54 -8.95
CA ASN A 34 25.51 -2.23 -8.48
C ASN A 34 25.31 -2.09 -6.97
N PHE A 35 26.38 -2.17 -6.19
CA PHE A 35 26.32 -1.93 -4.74
C PHE A 35 25.88 -0.51 -4.39
N LYS A 36 26.44 0.51 -5.05
CA LYS A 36 26.01 1.91 -4.86
C LYS A 36 24.54 2.10 -5.21
N ASP A 37 24.09 1.52 -6.31
CA ASP A 37 22.70 1.63 -6.76
C ASP A 37 21.75 0.92 -5.77
N ALA A 38 22.11 -0.26 -5.28
CA ALA A 38 21.37 -0.96 -4.23
C ALA A 38 21.35 -0.18 -2.90
N ALA A 39 22.46 0.44 -2.51
CA ALA A 39 22.54 1.27 -1.30
C ALA A 39 21.66 2.53 -1.42
N LYS A 40 21.68 3.19 -2.58
CA LYS A 40 20.81 4.34 -2.87
C LYS A 40 19.34 3.94 -2.82
N TYR A 41 18.97 2.86 -3.49
CA TYR A 41 17.61 2.33 -3.47
C TYR A 41 17.13 1.99 -2.06
N ARG A 42 17.98 1.35 -1.24
CA ARG A 42 17.66 1.07 0.18
C ARG A 42 17.42 2.36 0.97
N ARG A 43 18.24 3.39 0.77
CA ARG A 43 18.07 4.69 1.44
C ARG A 43 16.72 5.33 1.08
N GLU A 44 16.38 5.37 -0.20
CA GLU A 44 15.08 5.87 -0.68
C GLU A 44 13.93 5.11 -0.03
N LYS A 45 13.99 3.77 0.04
CA LYS A 45 12.94 2.97 0.70
C LYS A 45 12.84 3.16 2.20
N LEU A 46 13.94 3.48 2.88
CA LEU A 46 13.92 3.83 4.30
C LEU A 46 13.32 5.23 4.52
N GLU A 47 13.60 6.17 3.62
CA GLU A 47 13.00 7.51 3.63
C GLU A 47 11.48 7.42 3.40
N ASP A 48 11.03 6.71 2.35
CA ASP A 48 9.61 6.42 2.08
C ASP A 48 8.92 5.81 3.31
N SER A 49 9.55 4.79 3.92
CA SER A 49 8.99 4.13 5.11
C SER A 49 8.90 5.06 6.31
N ARG A 50 9.87 5.96 6.50
CA ARG A 50 9.86 6.92 7.61
C ARG A 50 8.73 7.93 7.43
N GLU A 51 8.55 8.45 6.21
CA GLU A 51 7.47 9.39 5.89
C GLU A 51 6.08 8.76 6.13
N TYR A 52 5.90 7.51 5.72
CA TYR A 52 4.67 6.77 6.01
C TYR A 52 4.39 6.64 7.52
N GLN A 53 5.40 6.34 8.34
CA GLN A 53 5.22 6.22 9.79
C GLN A 53 4.85 7.56 10.43
N TYR A 54 5.43 8.67 9.96
CA TYR A 54 5.02 10.01 10.40
C TYR A 54 3.56 10.30 10.04
N PHE A 55 3.19 10.09 8.78
CA PHE A 55 1.81 10.26 8.34
C PHE A 55 0.84 9.41 9.16
N LYS A 56 1.16 8.13 9.39
CA LYS A 56 0.31 7.22 10.16
C LYS A 56 0.11 7.72 11.59
N ARG A 57 1.18 8.12 12.27
CA ARG A 57 1.09 8.71 13.61
C ARG A 57 0.19 9.94 13.60
N ASP A 58 0.41 10.87 12.67
CA ASP A 58 -0.36 12.11 12.59
C ASP A 58 -1.84 11.86 12.28
N ALA A 59 -2.14 10.83 11.48
CA ALA A 59 -3.51 10.38 11.22
C ALA A 59 -4.16 9.78 12.47
N ASP A 60 -3.44 8.92 13.21
CA ASP A 60 -3.89 8.32 14.47
C ASP A 60 -4.19 9.42 15.51
N GLU A 61 -3.30 10.43 15.63
CA GLU A 61 -3.51 11.61 16.49
C GLU A 61 -4.72 12.44 16.07
N LEU A 62 -4.91 12.65 14.76
CA LEU A 62 -6.07 13.39 14.25
C LEU A 62 -7.38 12.63 14.49
N GLU A 63 -7.37 11.29 14.43
CA GLU A 63 -8.53 10.47 14.76
C GLU A 63 -8.92 10.58 16.24
N ILE A 64 -7.93 10.55 17.14
CA ILE A 64 -8.15 10.80 18.58
C ILE A 64 -8.78 12.18 18.77
N TRP A 65 -8.19 13.23 18.18
CA TRP A 65 -8.71 14.59 18.27
C TRP A 65 -10.15 14.70 17.74
N ILE A 66 -10.46 14.06 16.62
CA ILE A 66 -11.81 14.01 16.06
C ILE A 66 -12.79 13.41 17.08
N ASN A 67 -12.43 12.28 17.69
CA ASN A 67 -13.28 11.58 18.65
C ASN A 67 -13.51 12.43 19.91
N GLU A 68 -12.48 13.12 20.43
CA GLU A 68 -12.62 14.07 21.54
C GLU A 68 -13.60 15.20 21.20
N LYS A 69 -13.50 15.81 20.01
CA LYS A 69 -14.41 16.89 19.61
C LYS A 69 -15.84 16.41 19.41
N LEU A 70 -16.03 15.19 18.91
CA LEU A 70 -17.35 14.57 18.81
C LEU A 70 -17.96 14.31 20.19
N GLN A 71 -17.16 13.88 21.17
CA GLN A 71 -17.61 13.70 22.54
C GLN A 71 -18.11 15.01 23.14
N ILE A 72 -17.34 16.10 23.02
CA ILE A 72 -17.74 17.45 23.48
C ILE A 72 -19.06 17.89 22.84
N CYS A 73 -19.24 17.64 21.54
CA CYS A 73 -20.49 17.99 20.86
C CYS A 73 -21.69 17.15 21.30
N SER A 74 -21.48 15.91 21.72
CA SER A 74 -22.56 14.95 22.02
C SER A 74 -22.95 14.88 23.49
N GLN A 75 -22.01 14.91 24.43
CA GLN A 75 -22.25 14.75 25.87
C GLN A 75 -22.30 16.11 26.56
N ASP A 76 -21.18 16.84 26.55
CA ASP A 76 -21.06 18.14 27.22
C ASP A 76 -22.00 19.17 26.60
N GLY A 77 -22.14 19.13 25.29
CA GLY A 77 -23.04 20.00 24.56
C GLY A 77 -24.52 19.79 24.95
N LYS A 78 -24.96 18.54 25.02
CA LYS A 78 -26.35 18.23 25.40
C LYS A 78 -26.64 18.65 26.84
N ALA A 79 -25.71 18.40 27.76
CA ALA A 79 -25.86 18.80 29.15
C ALA A 79 -26.02 20.32 29.31
N LEU A 80 -25.21 21.10 28.58
CA LEU A 80 -25.31 22.56 28.60
C LEU A 80 -26.61 23.08 27.99
N ASP A 81 -27.08 22.47 26.90
CA ASP A 81 -28.35 22.84 26.27
C ASP A 81 -29.53 22.56 27.20
N GLU A 82 -29.52 21.40 27.87
CA GLU A 82 -30.54 21.00 28.82
C GLU A 82 -30.59 21.95 30.03
N PHE A 83 -29.43 22.27 30.59
CA PHE A 83 -29.34 23.25 31.68
C PHE A 83 -29.83 24.63 31.26
N GLY A 84 -29.45 25.09 30.06
CA GLY A 84 -29.93 26.36 29.51
C GLY A 84 -31.46 26.37 29.32
N ARG A 85 -32.05 25.27 28.84
CA ARG A 85 -33.51 25.12 28.73
C ARG A 85 -34.18 25.15 30.09
N GLN A 86 -33.65 24.46 31.10
CA GLN A 86 -34.19 24.50 32.46
C GLN A 86 -34.20 25.92 33.04
N LEU A 87 -33.17 26.73 32.79
CA LEU A 87 -33.16 28.14 33.21
C LEU A 87 -34.26 28.96 32.50
N LEU A 88 -34.52 28.68 31.22
CA LEU A 88 -35.62 29.31 30.47
C LEU A 88 -36.99 28.89 31.01
N ASP A 89 -37.18 27.61 31.31
CA ASP A 89 -38.42 27.06 31.87
C ASP A 89 -38.71 27.66 33.25
N ASN A 90 -37.67 27.90 34.05
CA ASN A 90 -37.75 28.57 35.34
C ASN A 90 -37.88 30.11 35.25
N GLN A 91 -38.10 30.66 34.04
CA GLN A 91 -38.25 32.09 33.79
C GLN A 91 -37.10 32.95 34.37
N HIS A 92 -35.86 32.47 34.21
CA HIS A 92 -34.68 33.17 34.70
C HIS A 92 -34.65 34.63 34.19
N TYR A 93 -34.26 35.58 35.05
CA TYR A 93 -34.31 37.03 34.76
C TYR A 93 -33.53 37.47 33.50
N SER A 94 -32.60 36.65 33.02
CA SER A 94 -31.80 36.86 31.81
C SER A 94 -32.15 35.90 30.67
N SER A 95 -33.41 35.49 30.57
CA SER A 95 -33.87 34.50 29.58
C SER A 95 -33.52 34.88 28.13
N ASP A 96 -33.59 36.16 27.76
CA ASP A 96 -33.23 36.60 26.40
C ASP A 96 -31.75 36.39 26.08
N LEU A 97 -30.86 36.71 27.03
CA LEU A 97 -29.42 36.47 26.89
C LEU A 97 -29.09 34.96 26.86
N ILE A 98 -29.77 34.17 27.68
CA ILE A 98 -29.62 32.70 27.71
C ILE A 98 -30.03 32.11 26.34
N ARG A 99 -31.16 32.57 25.78
CA ARG A 99 -31.65 32.12 24.47
C ARG A 99 -30.68 32.47 23.35
N GLU A 100 -30.16 33.71 23.33
CA GLU A 100 -29.14 34.13 22.38
C GLU A 100 -27.88 33.25 22.48
N LYS A 101 -27.41 32.98 23.72
CA LYS A 101 -26.23 32.14 23.94
C LYS A 101 -26.43 30.70 23.44
N LEU A 102 -27.61 30.12 23.68
CA LEU A 102 -27.95 28.77 23.20
C LEU A 102 -28.01 28.70 21.67
N ASP A 103 -28.58 29.71 21.01
CA ASP A 103 -28.61 29.78 19.54
C ASP A 103 -27.20 29.87 18.94
N LEU A 104 -26.33 30.73 19.49
CA LEU A 104 -24.94 30.84 19.05
C LEU A 104 -24.16 29.52 19.26
N LEU A 105 -24.37 28.85 20.39
CA LEU A 105 -23.75 27.56 20.68
C LEU A 105 -24.24 26.49 19.71
N SER A 106 -25.53 26.44 19.42
CA SER A 106 -26.11 25.50 18.46
C SER A 106 -25.51 25.67 17.07
N LYS A 107 -25.49 26.91 16.55
CA LYS A 107 -24.85 27.24 15.25
C LYS A 107 -23.38 26.84 15.21
N SER A 108 -22.64 27.13 16.28
CA SER A 108 -21.21 26.78 16.38
C SER A 108 -20.98 25.27 16.36
N ARG A 109 -21.83 24.48 17.04
CA ARG A 109 -21.73 23.01 17.03
C ARG A 109 -22.02 22.41 15.67
N VAL A 110 -23.05 22.89 14.97
CA VAL A 110 -23.36 22.41 13.61
C VAL A 110 -22.16 22.63 12.69
N LEU A 111 -21.56 23.82 12.70
CA LEU A 111 -20.38 24.12 11.89
C LEU A 111 -19.16 23.26 12.28
N LEU A 112 -18.96 23.01 13.58
CA LEU A 112 -17.87 22.15 14.04
C LEU A 112 -18.07 20.70 13.58
N LEU A 113 -19.30 20.17 13.67
CA LEU A 113 -19.63 18.82 13.21
C LEU A 113 -19.41 18.67 11.70
N ASP A 114 -19.77 19.68 10.91
CA ASP A 114 -19.51 19.72 9.46
C ASP A 114 -18.01 19.72 9.13
N LYS A 115 -17.21 20.50 9.86
CA LYS A 115 -15.74 20.48 9.72
C LYS A 115 -15.13 19.14 10.13
N ILE A 116 -15.66 18.50 11.16
CA ILE A 116 -15.20 17.18 11.62
C ILE A 116 -15.56 16.10 10.61
N SER A 117 -16.78 16.11 10.07
CA SER A 117 -17.22 15.13 9.07
C SER A 117 -16.36 15.23 7.82
N GLU A 118 -16.04 16.44 7.35
CA GLU A 118 -15.18 16.65 6.20
C GLU A 118 -13.75 16.16 6.45
N LYS A 119 -13.16 16.47 7.62
CA LYS A 119 -11.83 15.94 8.00
C LYS A 119 -11.82 14.41 8.05
N ARG A 120 -12.85 13.79 8.63
CA ARG A 120 -12.97 12.32 8.69
C ARG A 120 -13.10 11.72 7.28
N ARG A 121 -13.89 12.33 6.41
CA ARG A 121 -14.05 11.90 5.01
C ARG A 121 -12.72 11.94 4.27
N MET A 122 -11.96 13.03 4.41
CA MET A 122 -10.64 13.17 3.79
C MET A 122 -9.64 12.12 4.29
N LEU A 123 -9.60 11.87 5.61
CA LEU A 123 -8.77 10.81 6.19
C LEU A 123 -9.15 9.43 5.64
N GLN A 124 -10.44 9.13 5.57
CA GLN A 124 -10.93 7.86 5.05
C GLN A 124 -10.56 7.68 3.57
N ASN A 125 -10.73 8.71 2.76
CA ASN A 125 -10.33 8.71 1.35
C ASN A 125 -8.84 8.40 1.18
N THR A 126 -7.99 9.11 1.94
CA THR A 126 -6.54 8.86 1.94
C THR A 126 -6.19 7.42 2.36
N SER A 127 -6.83 6.91 3.42
CA SER A 127 -6.64 5.53 3.89
C SER A 127 -7.05 4.49 2.84
N ASN A 128 -8.18 4.71 2.17
CA ASN A 128 -8.67 3.84 1.10
C ASN A 128 -7.70 3.81 -0.09
N TYR A 129 -7.16 4.98 -0.47
CA TYR A 129 -6.18 5.08 -1.56
C TYR A 129 -4.90 4.29 -1.27
N PHE A 130 -4.31 4.43 -0.08
CA PHE A 130 -3.11 3.67 0.27
C PHE A 130 -3.37 2.17 0.38
N THR A 131 -4.57 1.77 0.80
CA THR A 131 -5.00 0.36 0.78
C THR A 131 -5.04 -0.17 -0.64
N PHE A 132 -5.63 0.57 -1.57
CA PHE A 132 -5.65 0.23 -3.00
C PHE A 132 -4.25 0.18 -3.62
N GLU A 133 -3.39 1.14 -3.29
CA GLU A 133 -2.02 1.20 -3.80
C GLU A 133 -1.22 -0.04 -3.38
N ARG A 134 -1.29 -0.40 -2.09
CA ARG A 134 -0.68 -1.63 -1.57
C ARG A 134 -1.20 -2.85 -2.30
N ASP A 135 -2.51 -2.97 -2.45
CA ASP A 135 -3.13 -4.12 -3.10
C ASP A 135 -2.71 -4.22 -4.59
N CYS A 136 -2.55 -3.07 -5.28
CA CYS A 136 -1.97 -3.03 -6.62
C CYS A 136 -0.53 -3.54 -6.65
N ASP A 137 0.31 -3.14 -5.70
CA ASP A 137 1.72 -3.54 -5.66
C ASP A 137 1.90 -5.03 -5.33
N GLU A 138 1.05 -5.57 -4.45
CA GLU A 138 1.00 -7.02 -4.19
C GLU A 138 0.64 -7.80 -5.47
N LEU A 139 -0.35 -7.32 -6.24
CA LEU A 139 -0.71 -7.94 -7.52
C LEU A 139 0.41 -7.84 -8.55
N LYS A 140 1.12 -6.71 -8.64
CA LYS A 140 2.29 -6.56 -9.53
C LYS A 140 3.41 -7.52 -9.15
N LEU A 141 3.72 -7.66 -7.85
CA LEU A 141 4.76 -8.56 -7.37
C LEU A 141 4.42 -10.01 -7.69
N TRP A 142 3.18 -10.42 -7.39
CA TRP A 142 2.66 -11.73 -7.74
C TRP A 142 2.80 -12.00 -9.25
N ALA A 143 2.34 -11.08 -10.10
CA ALA A 143 2.42 -11.24 -11.55
C ALA A 143 3.87 -11.40 -12.04
N LYS A 144 4.80 -10.61 -11.49
CA LYS A 144 6.24 -10.70 -11.81
C LYS A 144 6.83 -12.05 -11.42
N GLU A 145 6.49 -12.57 -10.24
CA GLU A 145 6.94 -13.88 -9.78
C GLU A 145 6.41 -15.00 -10.67
N LYS A 146 5.12 -14.97 -11.03
CA LYS A 146 4.52 -15.99 -11.90
C LYS A 146 5.04 -15.93 -13.32
N LEU A 147 5.31 -14.73 -13.86
CA LEU A 147 5.96 -14.58 -15.17
C LEU A 147 7.34 -15.25 -15.19
N LYS A 148 8.15 -15.07 -14.14
CA LYS A 148 9.46 -15.75 -14.03
C LYS A 148 9.29 -17.27 -14.02
N MET A 149 8.31 -17.81 -13.30
CA MET A 149 8.02 -19.24 -13.28
C MET A 149 7.61 -19.74 -14.67
N ALA A 150 6.69 -19.04 -15.34
CA ALA A 150 6.18 -19.41 -16.66
C ALA A 150 7.24 -19.38 -17.78
N LEU A 151 8.22 -18.49 -17.68
CA LEU A 151 9.34 -18.39 -18.63
C LEU A 151 10.45 -19.41 -18.40
N THR A 152 10.36 -20.23 -17.35
CA THR A 152 11.36 -21.26 -17.09
C THR A 152 11.31 -22.32 -18.20
N LYS A 153 12.48 -22.64 -18.78
CA LYS A 153 12.63 -23.64 -19.84
C LYS A 153 13.09 -24.98 -19.29
N ASP A 154 12.57 -25.37 -18.13
CA ASP A 154 12.90 -26.62 -17.44
C ASP A 154 12.47 -27.88 -18.22
N TYR A 155 11.67 -27.71 -19.28
CA TYR A 155 11.33 -28.72 -20.27
C TYR A 155 12.35 -28.89 -21.40
N MET A 156 13.31 -27.97 -21.58
CA MET A 156 14.31 -28.03 -22.66
C MET A 156 15.67 -28.59 -22.23
N ASP A 157 15.88 -28.83 -20.93
CA ASP A 157 17.16 -29.29 -20.40
C ASP A 157 17.24 -30.83 -20.33
N THR A 158 17.18 -31.47 -21.51
CA THR A 158 17.09 -32.93 -21.67
C THR A 158 18.43 -33.67 -21.50
N LEU A 159 19.54 -32.94 -21.34
CA LEU A 159 20.90 -33.50 -21.25
C LEU A 159 21.39 -33.68 -19.82
N ASN A 160 20.65 -33.20 -18.81
CA ASN A 160 21.05 -33.29 -17.42
C ASN A 160 20.30 -34.42 -16.69
N ILE A 161 21.01 -35.51 -16.40
CA ILE A 161 20.49 -36.75 -15.79
C ILE A 161 19.91 -36.52 -14.38
N ASN A 162 20.26 -35.39 -13.74
CA ASN A 162 19.79 -35.02 -12.40
C ASN A 162 18.51 -34.14 -12.38
N LEU A 163 17.83 -33.91 -13.52
CA LEU A 163 16.74 -32.91 -13.61
C LEU A 163 15.36 -33.43 -14.06
N LYS A 164 14.36 -32.61 -13.67
CA LYS A 164 12.90 -32.81 -13.58
C LYS A 164 12.15 -33.29 -14.83
N CYS A 165 12.74 -33.41 -16.01
CA CYS A 165 12.04 -33.84 -17.24
C CYS A 165 12.73 -34.99 -17.99
N GLY A 166 13.77 -35.59 -17.41
CA GLY A 166 14.53 -36.68 -18.04
C GLY A 166 13.74 -37.97 -18.30
N ASP A 167 12.52 -38.08 -17.76
CA ASP A 167 11.61 -39.19 -17.97
C ASP A 167 10.13 -38.74 -18.02
N LEU A 168 9.23 -39.67 -18.36
CA LEU A 168 7.79 -39.43 -18.43
C LEU A 168 7.20 -38.92 -17.10
N ILE A 169 7.71 -39.40 -15.96
CA ILE A 169 7.27 -39.00 -14.62
C ILE A 169 7.58 -37.51 -14.39
N GLY A 170 8.77 -37.10 -14.78
CA GLY A 170 9.22 -35.72 -14.74
C GLY A 170 8.35 -34.78 -15.57
N VAL A 171 8.07 -35.15 -16.83
CA VAL A 171 7.16 -34.40 -17.71
C VAL A 171 5.75 -34.32 -17.10
N GLN A 172 5.21 -35.43 -16.58
CA GLN A 172 3.91 -35.43 -15.90
C GLN A 172 3.88 -34.51 -14.67
N ASN A 173 4.98 -34.43 -13.91
CA ASN A 173 5.09 -33.51 -12.78
C ASN A 173 5.12 -32.05 -13.23
N LEU A 174 5.78 -31.73 -14.35
CA LEU A 174 5.71 -30.40 -14.95
C LEU A 174 4.29 -30.06 -15.40
N CYS A 175 3.58 -30.99 -16.04
CA CYS A 175 2.17 -30.81 -16.41
C CYS A 175 1.27 -30.53 -15.20
N ARG A 176 1.45 -31.26 -14.09
CA ARG A 176 0.69 -31.00 -12.85
C ARG A 176 0.98 -29.61 -12.28
N LYS A 177 2.24 -29.17 -12.29
CA LYS A 177 2.62 -27.81 -11.85
C LYS A 177 1.99 -26.74 -12.73
N HIS A 178 1.96 -26.96 -14.04
CA HIS A 178 1.30 -26.05 -14.97
C HIS A 178 -0.22 -25.99 -14.71
N GLN A 179 -0.88 -27.12 -14.47
CA GLN A 179 -2.29 -27.15 -14.07
C GLN A 179 -2.54 -26.38 -12.77
N ALA A 180 -1.68 -26.55 -11.76
CA ALA A 180 -1.76 -25.80 -10.51
C ALA A 180 -1.61 -24.28 -10.74
N LEU A 181 -0.67 -23.86 -11.59
CA LEU A 181 -0.50 -22.46 -11.98
C LEU A 181 -1.77 -21.90 -12.66
N GLY A 182 -2.43 -22.69 -13.53
CA GLY A 182 -3.70 -22.31 -14.15
C GLY A 182 -4.79 -22.01 -13.12
N SER A 183 -4.95 -22.89 -12.12
CA SER A 183 -5.88 -22.66 -11.01
C SER A 183 -5.52 -21.44 -10.16
N GLU A 184 -4.23 -21.20 -9.91
CA GLU A 184 -3.77 -20.02 -9.17
C GLU A 184 -4.08 -18.70 -9.91
N ILE A 185 -3.91 -18.67 -11.23
CA ILE A 185 -4.25 -17.52 -12.08
C ILE A 185 -5.74 -17.24 -12.01
N GLN A 186 -6.58 -18.27 -12.15
CA GLN A 186 -8.04 -18.12 -12.08
C GLN A 186 -8.49 -17.54 -10.72
N ASN A 187 -7.89 -17.98 -9.61
CA ASN A 187 -8.19 -17.43 -8.28
C ASN A 187 -7.76 -15.96 -8.15
N HIS A 188 -6.65 -15.56 -8.76
CA HIS A 188 -6.17 -14.17 -8.71
C HIS A 188 -6.95 -13.24 -9.64
N GLU A 189 -7.58 -13.75 -10.70
CA GLU A 189 -8.41 -12.95 -11.59
C GLU A 189 -9.56 -12.26 -10.84
N GLY A 190 -10.19 -12.97 -9.89
CA GLY A 190 -11.22 -12.39 -9.03
C GLY A 190 -10.69 -11.25 -8.14
N ARG A 191 -9.46 -11.40 -7.63
CA ARG A 191 -8.79 -10.38 -6.82
C ARG A 191 -8.43 -9.14 -7.67
N ILE A 192 -7.89 -9.34 -8.87
CA ILE A 192 -7.59 -8.26 -9.82
C ILE A 192 -8.85 -7.47 -10.15
N ARG A 193 -9.96 -8.17 -10.45
CA ARG A 193 -11.26 -7.54 -10.72
C ARG A 193 -11.75 -6.71 -9.54
N LYS A 194 -11.65 -7.23 -8.31
CA LYS A 194 -12.01 -6.51 -7.10
C LYS A 194 -11.21 -5.20 -6.96
N VAL A 195 -9.88 -5.27 -7.08
CA VAL A 195 -9.01 -4.09 -6.98
C VAL A 195 -9.30 -3.08 -8.10
N CYS A 196 -9.58 -3.55 -9.32
CA CYS A 196 -9.99 -2.65 -10.42
C CYS A 196 -11.30 -1.94 -10.12
N ASN A 197 -12.32 -2.66 -9.65
CA ASN A 197 -13.62 -2.07 -9.28
C ASN A 197 -13.46 -1.03 -8.17
N GLU A 198 -12.67 -1.32 -7.14
CA GLU A 198 -12.38 -0.38 -6.05
C GLU A 198 -11.72 0.91 -6.59
N GLY A 199 -10.77 0.77 -7.53
CA GLY A 199 -10.16 1.92 -8.19
C GLY A 199 -11.14 2.70 -9.07
N GLU A 200 -12.01 2.02 -9.82
CA GLU A 200 -13.05 2.65 -10.64
C GLU A 200 -14.04 3.43 -9.76
N ASP A 201 -14.45 2.87 -8.62
CA ASP A 201 -15.31 3.54 -7.66
C ASP A 201 -14.66 4.81 -7.09
N MET A 202 -13.35 4.78 -6.79
CA MET A 202 -12.61 5.98 -6.38
C MET A 202 -12.64 7.06 -7.47
N ILE A 203 -12.44 6.70 -8.73
CA ILE A 203 -12.48 7.65 -9.85
C ILE A 203 -13.88 8.24 -10.00
N ASN A 204 -14.93 7.41 -9.94
CA ASN A 204 -16.32 7.83 -10.08
C ASN A 204 -16.76 8.78 -8.96
N GLN A 205 -16.18 8.64 -7.76
CA GLN A 205 -16.42 9.52 -6.62
C GLN A 205 -15.61 10.84 -6.67
N GLY A 206 -14.82 11.08 -7.72
CA GLY A 206 -14.00 12.28 -7.85
C GLY A 206 -12.85 12.32 -6.83
N HIS A 207 -12.29 11.15 -6.50
CA HIS A 207 -11.19 11.04 -5.53
C HIS A 207 -9.97 11.88 -5.95
N PHE A 208 -9.23 12.43 -4.98
CA PHE A 208 -8.12 13.36 -5.24
C PHE A 208 -6.99 12.73 -6.08
N ALA A 209 -6.79 11.41 -5.93
CA ALA A 209 -5.78 10.63 -6.66
C ALA A 209 -6.34 9.91 -7.89
N ALA A 210 -7.51 10.31 -8.42
CA ALA A 210 -8.10 9.69 -9.61
C ALA A 210 -7.15 9.57 -10.82
N PRO A 211 -6.27 10.55 -11.13
CA PRO A 211 -5.30 10.43 -12.22
C PRO A 211 -4.31 9.27 -12.01
N GLU A 212 -3.79 9.13 -10.79
CA GLU A 212 -2.87 8.07 -10.39
C GLU A 212 -3.59 6.72 -10.39
N THR A 213 -4.74 6.63 -9.72
CA THR A 213 -5.59 5.42 -9.68
C THR A 213 -5.88 4.89 -11.09
N LYS A 214 -6.18 5.77 -12.05
CA LYS A 214 -6.40 5.38 -13.44
C LYS A 214 -5.18 4.73 -14.08
N LYS A 215 -3.96 5.23 -13.81
CA LYS A 215 -2.71 4.61 -14.29
C LYS A 215 -2.53 3.21 -13.70
N HIS A 216 -2.83 3.02 -12.41
CA HIS A 216 -2.74 1.71 -11.76
C HIS A 216 -3.71 0.70 -12.37
N ILE A 217 -4.97 1.08 -12.59
CA ILE A 217 -5.98 0.21 -13.22
C ILE A 217 -5.55 -0.19 -14.63
N VAL A 218 -5.10 0.76 -15.44
CA VAL A 218 -4.62 0.48 -16.81
C VAL A 218 -3.47 -0.53 -16.78
N ASN A 219 -2.50 -0.37 -15.87
CA ASN A 219 -1.38 -1.29 -15.72
C ASN A 219 -1.81 -2.71 -15.29
N LEU A 220 -2.88 -2.84 -14.50
CA LEU A 220 -3.43 -4.13 -14.08
C LEU A 220 -4.30 -4.80 -15.17
N GLN A 221 -4.87 -4.00 -16.09
CA GLN A 221 -5.74 -4.47 -17.18
C GLN A 221 -4.99 -4.84 -18.47
N PHE A 222 -3.68 -4.56 -18.57
CA PHE A 222 -2.91 -4.93 -19.76
C PHE A 222 -2.83 -6.46 -19.92
N LYS A 223 -3.36 -6.91 -21.06
CA LYS A 223 -3.40 -8.29 -21.58
C LYS A 223 -2.04 -8.77 -22.09
#